data_AF-A0A7U9XKK6-F1
#
_entry.id   AF-A0A7U9XKK6-F1
#
_cell.length_a   1.000
_cell.length_b   1.000
_cell.length_c   1.000
_cell.angle_alpha   90.00
_cell.angle_beta   90.00
_cell.angle_gamma   90.00
#
_symmetry.space_group_name_H-M   'P 1'
#
loop_
_entity.id
_entity.type
_entity.pdbx_description
1 polymer ?
#
loop_
_entity_poly.entity_id
_entity_poly.type
_entity_poly.pdbx_seq_one_letter_code
_entity_poly.pdbx_strand_id
1 'polypeptide(L)' 'MAEAVEKFIPILVGLLLILRGLFWISDGKNGNRKSYFFGITAIVIGIIMFITVFLQVL' A
#
# COMPACT_ATOMS: atom_id res chain seq x y z
N MET A 1 4.65 24.37 -7.22
CA MET A 1 5.78 23.39 -7.12
C MET A 1 5.57 22.41 -5.97
N ALA A 2 5.31 22.86 -4.72
CA ALA A 2 5.09 21.98 -3.57
C ALA A 2 3.79 21.14 -3.66
N GLU A 3 2.72 21.71 -4.20
CA GLU A 3 1.39 21.09 -4.27
C GLU A 3 1.34 19.81 -5.12
N ALA A 4 2.15 19.73 -6.17
CA ALA A 4 2.30 18.51 -6.97
C ALA A 4 3.03 17.42 -6.17
N VAL A 5 4.07 17.79 -5.43
CA VAL A 5 4.88 16.85 -4.62
C VAL A 5 4.04 16.26 -3.49
N GLU A 6 3.23 17.08 -2.81
CA GLU A 6 2.34 16.61 -1.75
C GLU A 6 1.31 15.58 -2.23
N LYS A 7 0.82 15.71 -3.47
CA LYS A 7 -0.08 14.72 -4.10
C LYS A 7 0.62 13.42 -4.50
N PHE A 8 1.93 13.48 -4.79
CA PHE A 8 2.74 12.29 -5.14
C PHE A 8 3.15 11.45 -3.92
N ILE A 9 3.33 12.06 -2.75
CA ILE A 9 3.70 11.35 -1.51
C ILE A 9 2.75 10.19 -1.19
N PRO A 10 1.42 10.36 -1.11
CA PRO A 10 0.52 9.27 -0.78
C PRO A 10 0.45 8.19 -1.87
N ILE A 11 0.71 8.53 -3.14
CA ILE A 11 0.85 7.55 -4.22
C ILE A 11 2.08 6.65 -3.99
N LEU A 12 3.23 7.26 -3.68
CA LEU A 12 4.47 6.53 -3.40
C LEU A 12 4.34 5.67 -2.14
N VAL A 13 3.73 6.21 -1.08
CA VAL A 13 3.47 5.46 0.17
C VAL A 13 2.52 4.29 -0.08
N GLY A 14 1.45 4.48 -0.85
CA GLY A 14 0.51 3.42 -1.23
C GLY A 14 1.21 2.28 -2.00
N LEU A 15 2.08 2.64 -2.95
CA LEU A 15 2.86 1.66 -3.72
C LEU A 15 3.82 0.87 -2.82
N LEU A 16 4.53 1.54 -1.91
CA LEU A 16 5.44 0.90 -0.96
C LEU A 16 4.69 -0.05 -0.01
N LEU A 17 3.48 0.31 0.43
CA LEU A 17 2.63 -0.55 1.25
C LEU A 17 2.19 -1.81 0.51
N ILE A 18 1.83 -1.69 -0.77
CA ILE A 18 1.49 -2.84 -1.61
C ILE A 18 2.69 -3.78 -1.76
N LEU A 19 3.88 -3.24 -2.09
CA LEU A 19 5.11 -4.03 -2.22
C LEU A 19 5.45 -4.75 -0.91
N ARG A 20 5.37 -4.05 0.24
CA ARG A 20 5.61 -4.67 1.55
C ARG A 20 4.58 -5.72 1.89
N GLY A 21 3.32 -5.50 1.53
CA GLY A 21 2.26 -6.48 1.71
C GLY A 21 2.50 -7.76 0.90
N LEU A 22 3.02 -7.65 -0.32
CA LEU A 22 3.42 -8.81 -1.14
C LEU A 22 4.54 -9.62 -0.48
N PHE A 23 5.57 -8.95 0.07
CA PHE A 23 6.63 -9.62 0.82
C PHE A 23 6.07 -10.36 2.05
N TRP A 24 5.20 -9.72 2.82
CA TRP A 24 4.56 -10.35 3.99
C TRP A 24 3.67 -11.53 3.64
N ILE A 25 2.97 -11.50 2.49
CA ILE A 25 2.23 -12.65 1.96
C ILE A 25 3.19 -13.79 1.61
N SER A 26 4.33 -13.49 0.95
CA SER A 26 5.34 -14.50 0.62
C SER A 26 5.91 -15.17 1.87
N ASP A 27 6.29 -14.38 2.88
CA ASP A 27 6.75 -14.90 4.17
C ASP A 27 5.66 -15.69 4.89
N GLY A 28 4.40 -15.26 4.75
CA GLY A 28 3.26 -15.93 5.33
C GLY A 28 2.98 -17.31 4.74
N LYS A 29 3.28 -17.52 3.44
CA LYS A 29 3.22 -18.83 2.79
C LYS A 29 4.23 -19.83 3.37
N ASN A 30 5.30 -19.37 4.00
CA ASN A 30 6.28 -20.22 4.70
C ASN A 30 5.85 -20.60 6.13
N GLY A 31 4.57 -20.41 6.48
CA GLY A 31 3.99 -20.85 7.77
C GLY A 31 3.64 -19.73 8.74
N ASN A 32 4.01 -18.48 8.44
CA ASN A 32 3.69 -17.33 9.29
C ASN A 32 2.30 -16.74 8.96
N ARG A 33 1.24 -17.37 9.48
CA ARG A 33 -0.15 -16.92 9.27
C ARG A 33 -0.40 -15.45 9.64
N LYS A 34 0.30 -14.92 10.65
CA LYS A 34 0.19 -13.49 11.03
C LYS A 34 0.72 -12.60 9.92
N SER A 35 1.89 -12.92 9.36
CA SER A 35 2.48 -12.18 8.23
C SER A 35 1.56 -12.19 7.01
N TYR A 36 0.93 -13.33 6.71
CA TYR A 36 -0.02 -13.42 5.60
C TYR A 36 -1.20 -12.45 5.76
N PHE A 37 -1.79 -12.40 6.96
CA PHE A 37 -2.90 -11.49 7.26
C PHE A 37 -2.47 -10.03 7.18
N PHE A 38 -1.34 -9.66 7.79
CA PHE A 38 -0.79 -8.31 7.70
C PHE A 38 -0.47 -7.91 6.26
N GLY A 39 0.00 -8.85 5.44
CA GLY A 39 0.28 -8.61 4.03
C GLY A 39 -0.96 -8.26 3.23
N ILE A 40 -2.07 -8.98 3.43
CA ILE A 40 -3.36 -8.65 2.81
C ILE A 40 -3.85 -7.28 3.29
N THR A 41 -3.82 -7.01 4.60
CA THR A 41 -4.24 -5.71 5.15
C THR A 41 -3.43 -4.56 4.58
N ALA A 42 -2.11 -4.72 4.44
CA ALA A 42 -1.23 -3.70 3.86
C ALA A 42 -1.58 -3.40 2.39
N ILE A 43 -1.87 -4.43 1.60
CA ILE A 43 -2.31 -4.26 0.21
C ILE A 43 -3.65 -3.51 0.14
N VAL A 44 -4.63 -3.90 0.96
CA VAL A 44 -5.95 -3.24 0.99
C VAL A 44 -5.81 -1.75 1.35
N ILE A 45 -5.03 -1.42 2.38
CA ILE A 45 -4.79 -0.03 2.77
C ILE A 45 -4.06 0.74 1.66
N GLY A 46 -3.03 0.15 1.04
CA GLY A 46 -2.31 0.78 -0.06
C GLY A 46 -3.21 1.09 -1.26
N ILE A 47 -4.12 0.18 -1.61
CA ILE A 47 -5.12 0.39 -2.67
C ILE A 47 -6.10 1.51 -2.29
N ILE A 48 -6.63 1.52 -1.07
CA ILE A 48 -7.54 2.57 -0.60
C ILE A 48 -6.86 3.94 -0.68
N MET A 49 -5.61 4.05 -0.18
CA MET A 49 -4.84 5.29 -0.27
C MET A 49 -4.68 5.75 -1.72
N PHE A 50 -4.34 4.83 -2.63
CA PHE A 50 -4.20 5.15 -4.05
C PHE A 50 -5.50 5.66 -4.67
N ILE A 51 -6.64 5.01 -4.40
CA ILE A 51 -7.97 5.41 -4.89
C ILE A 51 -8.38 6.77 -4.31
N THR A 52 -8.15 7.01 -3.02
CA THR A 52 -8.51 8.29 -2.39
C THR A 52 -7.77 9.47 -3.01
N VAL A 53 -6.48 9.30 -3.32
CA VAL A 53 -5.70 10.34 -4.01
C VAL A 53 -6.21 10.52 -5.44
N PHE A 54 -6.48 9.43 -6.16
CA PHE A 54 -7.02 9.51 -7.52
C PHE A 54 -8.34 10.29 -7.57
N LEU A 55 -9.25 10.02 -6.62
CA LEU A 55 -10.53 10.73 -6.49
C LEU A 55 -10.39 12.19 -6.04
N GLN A 56 -9.32 12.55 -5.31
CA GLN A 56 -9.02 13.94 -4.95
C GLN A 56 -8.39 14.73 -6.09
N VAL A 57 -7.77 14.03 -7.05
CA VAL A 57 -7.09 14.62 -8.20
C VAL A 57 -8.03 14.80 -9.40
N LEU A 58 -8.99 13.88 -9.58
CA LEU A 58 -10.05 13.96 -10.61
C LEU A 58 -11.09 15.02 -10.29
#